data_AF-A0A2D7KA98-F1
#
_entry.id   AF-A0A2D7KA98-F1
#
_cell.length_a   1.000
_cell.length_b   1.000
_cell.length_c   1.000
_cell.angle_alpha   90.00
_cell.angle_beta   90.00
_cell.angle_gamma   90.00
#
_symmetry.space_group_name_H-M   'P 1'
#
loop_
_entity.id
_entity.type
_entity.pdbx_description
1 polymer ?
#
loop_
_entity_poly.entity_id
_entity_poly.type
_entity_poly.pdbx_seq_one_letter_code
_entity_poly.pdbx_strand_id
1 'polypeptide(L)'
;MLFLEFIFTLSIVYVIFNFIWWLLIKTPVNLLTSFKIIKELRYILIGIKYFILSNLTYSNCLIHIQKNTLSNFIDISIIYVLGAIFLSLYLFSKLNKKKSILNFATNLGMQSKFKINPTTNSELKYEKHILGISIVIFTACISIPKFGEIIYQNPINIWFINRIQGLYLDPILKGIFGIFGFFFMVSTFLKGIVTISNFRNKIFGMKNKKVKKNPLEQMMNNFNKTASQQNSKSEKVDLDEDLYVDFEEIDDNEK
;
A
#
# COMPACT_ATOMS: atom_id res chain seq x y z
N MET A 1 12.39 17.79 10.45
CA MET A 1 11.23 18.20 9.63
C MET A 1 11.35 17.66 8.20
N LEU A 2 12.46 17.91 7.50
CA LEU A 2 12.70 17.50 6.10
C LEU A 2 12.46 16.01 5.80
N PHE A 3 12.91 15.09 6.67
CA PHE A 3 12.74 13.65 6.46
C PHE A 3 11.29 13.17 6.64
N LEU A 4 10.55 13.77 7.57
CA LEU A 4 9.14 13.44 7.79
C LEU A 4 8.28 13.97 6.64
N GLU A 5 8.57 15.18 6.17
CA GLU A 5 7.93 15.77 4.98
C GLU A 5 8.14 14.89 3.74
N PHE A 6 9.35 14.36 3.57
CA PHE A 6 9.65 13.42 2.48
C PHE A 6 8.77 12.16 2.54
N ILE A 7 8.73 11.50 3.70
CA ILE A 7 7.93 10.28 3.89
C ILE A 7 6.44 10.57 3.68
N PHE A 8 5.95 11.71 4.16
CA PHE A 8 4.57 12.12 3.97
C PHE A 8 4.25 12.38 2.49
N THR A 9 5.14 13.06 1.76
CA THR A 9 5.02 13.29 0.32
C THR A 9 4.99 11.96 -0.43
N LEU A 10 5.88 11.02 -0.08
CA LEU A 10 5.93 9.70 -0.69
C LEU A 10 4.65 8.88 -0.41
N SER A 11 4.07 9.06 0.76
CA SER A 11 2.76 8.49 1.12
C SER A 11 1.64 9.02 0.23
N ILE A 12 1.59 10.34 0.00
CA ILE A 12 0.63 10.97 -0.93
C ILE A 12 0.83 10.43 -2.36
N VAL A 13 2.08 10.37 -2.83
CA VAL A 13 2.41 9.83 -4.15
C VAL A 13 1.87 8.41 -4.31
N TYR A 14 2.01 7.56 -3.29
CA TYR A 14 1.53 6.19 -3.33
C TYR A 14 0.00 6.11 -3.33
N VAL A 15 -0.67 6.95 -2.53
CA VAL A 15 -2.14 7.02 -2.52
C VAL A 15 -2.66 7.43 -3.90
N ILE A 16 -2.15 8.53 -4.46
CA ILE A 16 -2.59 9.03 -5.76
C ILE A 16 -2.23 8.05 -6.87
N PHE A 17 -1.04 7.46 -6.85
CA PHE A 17 -0.66 6.41 -7.81
C PHE A 17 -1.63 5.23 -7.78
N ASN A 18 -1.95 4.71 -6.59
CA ASN A 18 -2.88 3.60 -6.47
C ASN A 18 -4.29 3.98 -6.94
N PHE A 19 -4.72 5.22 -6.69
CA PHE A 19 -5.98 5.74 -7.21
C PHE A 19 -5.99 5.83 -8.75
N ILE A 20 -4.94 6.41 -9.36
CA ILE A 20 -4.79 6.47 -10.82
C ILE A 20 -4.75 5.07 -11.42
N TRP A 21 -3.98 4.16 -10.83
CA TRP A 21 -3.86 2.77 -11.28
C TRP A 21 -5.22 2.06 -11.26
N TRP A 22 -5.96 2.22 -10.16
CA TRP A 22 -7.30 1.68 -10.03
C TRP A 22 -8.24 2.24 -11.12
N LEU A 23 -8.25 3.56 -11.30
CA LEU A 23 -9.14 4.24 -12.25
C LEU A 23 -8.85 3.88 -13.71
N LEU A 24 -7.57 3.93 -14.13
CA LEU A 24 -7.19 3.87 -15.54
C LEU A 24 -6.87 2.48 -16.06
N ILE A 25 -6.48 1.56 -15.18
CA ILE A 25 -6.03 0.24 -15.61
C ILE A 25 -7.01 -0.79 -15.09
N LYS A 26 -7.28 -0.78 -13.79
CA LYS A 26 -8.10 -1.83 -13.19
C LYS A 26 -9.56 -1.77 -13.66
N THR A 27 -10.22 -0.62 -13.53
CA THR A 27 -11.62 -0.46 -13.95
C THR A 27 -11.88 -0.84 -15.41
N PRO A 28 -11.12 -0.33 -16.40
CA PRO A 28 -11.38 -0.69 -17.79
C PRO A 28 -11.01 -2.13 -18.13
N VAL A 29 -9.92 -2.67 -17.56
CA VAL A 29 -9.58 -4.10 -17.77
C VAL A 29 -10.72 -4.98 -17.28
N ASN A 30 -11.21 -4.73 -16.05
CA ASN A 30 -12.31 -5.50 -15.48
C ASN A 30 -13.60 -5.40 -16.31
N LEU A 31 -13.89 -4.22 -16.86
CA LEU A 31 -15.07 -3.97 -17.70
C LEU A 31 -14.97 -4.68 -19.07
N LEU A 32 -13.78 -4.69 -19.67
CA LEU A 32 -13.52 -5.30 -20.97
C LEU A 32 -13.43 -6.83 -20.90
N THR A 33 -12.85 -7.38 -19.84
CA THR A 33 -12.66 -8.84 -19.70
C THR A 33 -13.84 -9.55 -19.03
N SER A 34 -14.97 -8.86 -18.78
CA SER A 34 -16.12 -9.40 -18.03
C SER A 34 -15.68 -10.12 -16.75
N PHE A 35 -14.74 -9.52 -16.01
CA PHE A 35 -14.13 -10.08 -14.79
C PHE A 35 -13.29 -11.36 -14.95
N LYS A 36 -13.17 -11.95 -16.15
CA LYS A 36 -12.28 -13.10 -16.41
C LYS A 36 -10.92 -12.64 -16.93
N ILE A 37 -10.07 -12.18 -16.02
CA ILE A 37 -8.68 -11.83 -16.35
C ILE A 37 -7.84 -13.10 -16.42
N ILE A 38 -7.19 -13.32 -17.57
CA ILE A 38 -6.24 -14.43 -17.76
C ILE A 38 -5.07 -14.26 -16.77
N LYS A 39 -4.62 -15.36 -16.16
CA LYS A 39 -3.62 -15.36 -15.08
C LYS A 39 -2.30 -14.67 -15.48
N GLU A 40 -1.87 -14.84 -16.71
CA GLU A 40 -0.66 -14.23 -17.30
C GLU A 40 -0.78 -12.71 -17.37
N LEU A 41 -1.91 -12.20 -17.85
CA LEU A 41 -2.18 -10.76 -17.91
C LEU A 41 -2.15 -10.14 -16.51
N ARG A 42 -2.66 -10.86 -15.51
CA ARG A 42 -2.62 -10.43 -14.11
C ARG A 42 -1.18 -10.31 -13.58
N TYR A 43 -0.29 -11.25 -13.91
CA TYR A 43 1.13 -11.13 -13.56
C TYR A 43 1.81 -9.94 -14.22
N ILE A 44 1.54 -9.69 -15.50
CA ILE A 44 2.10 -8.57 -16.25
C ILE A 44 1.63 -7.24 -15.64
N LEU A 45 0.33 -7.09 -15.37
CA LEU A 45 -0.23 -5.88 -14.75
C LEU A 45 0.38 -5.61 -13.38
N ILE A 46 0.52 -6.64 -12.55
CA ILE A 46 1.17 -6.53 -11.24
C ILE A 46 2.65 -6.15 -11.39
N GLY A 47 3.36 -6.76 -12.33
CA GLY A 47 4.75 -6.42 -12.66
C GLY A 47 4.92 -4.95 -13.05
N ILE A 48 4.10 -4.48 -13.99
CA ILE A 48 4.14 -3.09 -14.47
C ILE A 48 3.78 -2.12 -13.32
N LYS A 49 2.77 -2.44 -12.50
CA LYS A 49 2.38 -1.62 -11.34
C LYS A 49 3.56 -1.35 -10.43
N TYR A 50 4.22 -2.43 -9.96
CA TYR A 50 5.28 -2.30 -8.98
C TYR A 50 6.60 -1.83 -9.58
N PHE A 51 6.83 -2.08 -10.87
CA PHE A 51 7.90 -1.44 -11.63
C PHE A 51 7.75 0.09 -11.64
N ILE A 52 6.58 0.60 -12.03
CA ILE A 52 6.32 2.05 -12.06
C ILE A 52 6.40 2.63 -10.65
N LEU A 53 5.88 1.93 -9.64
CA LEU A 53 5.95 2.39 -8.26
C LEU A 53 7.41 2.53 -7.76
N SER A 54 8.26 1.57 -8.11
CA SER A 54 9.70 1.62 -7.83
C SER A 54 10.36 2.85 -8.46
N ASN A 55 10.06 3.11 -9.73
CA ASN A 55 10.56 4.26 -10.49
C ASN A 55 10.07 5.60 -9.91
N LEU A 56 8.80 5.66 -9.50
CA LEU A 56 8.21 6.83 -8.85
C LEU A 56 8.87 7.11 -7.50
N THR A 57 9.21 6.06 -6.75
CA THR A 57 9.92 6.20 -5.47
C THR A 57 11.29 6.84 -5.71
N TYR A 58 12.06 6.29 -6.65
CA TYR A 58 13.38 6.82 -7.01
C TYR A 58 13.29 8.27 -7.49
N SER A 59 12.33 8.57 -8.37
CA SER A 59 12.14 9.90 -8.91
C SER A 59 11.77 10.92 -7.85
N ASN A 60 10.92 10.54 -6.88
CA ASN A 60 10.58 11.42 -5.76
C ASN A 60 11.74 11.61 -4.78
N CYS A 61 12.64 10.63 -4.61
CA CYS A 61 13.90 10.85 -3.90
C CYS A 61 14.71 11.97 -4.58
N LEU A 62 14.91 11.86 -5.90
CA LEU A 62 15.64 12.87 -6.67
C LEU A 62 15.00 14.26 -6.60
N ILE A 63 13.67 14.34 -6.82
CA ILE A 63 12.93 15.60 -6.76
C ILE A 63 13.08 16.24 -5.37
N HIS A 64 13.00 15.45 -4.30
CA HIS A 64 13.14 15.96 -2.94
C HIS A 64 14.55 16.46 -2.64
N ILE A 65 15.58 15.75 -3.11
CA ILE A 65 16.99 16.16 -3.00
C ILE A 65 17.21 17.49 -3.72
N GLN A 66 16.72 17.61 -4.95
CA GLN A 66 16.85 18.82 -5.77
C GLN A 66 16.10 20.00 -5.16
N LYS A 67 14.84 19.80 -4.75
CA LYS A 67 13.98 20.86 -4.18
C LYS A 67 14.55 21.46 -2.89
N ASN A 68 15.17 20.64 -2.06
CA ASN A 68 15.76 21.08 -0.79
C ASN A 68 17.24 21.46 -0.92
N THR A 69 17.78 21.50 -2.15
CA THR A 69 19.19 21.86 -2.43
C THR A 69 20.19 21.09 -1.57
N LEU A 70 19.92 19.80 -1.31
CA LEU A 70 20.79 18.97 -0.49
C LEU A 70 22.09 18.69 -1.24
N SER A 71 23.20 19.24 -0.73
CA SER A 71 24.55 19.02 -1.28
C SER A 71 25.38 18.03 -0.46
N ASN A 72 25.00 17.80 0.80
CA ASN A 72 25.68 16.86 1.68
C ASN A 72 25.42 15.42 1.27
N PHE A 73 26.50 14.66 1.07
CA PHE A 73 26.44 13.23 0.71
C PHE A 73 25.64 12.40 1.73
N ILE A 74 25.77 12.71 3.02
CA ILE A 74 25.06 12.02 4.12
C ILE A 74 23.55 12.23 3.97
N ASP A 75 23.10 13.46 3.77
CA ASP A 75 21.67 13.79 3.67
C ASP A 75 21.04 13.14 2.43
N ILE A 76 21.74 13.17 1.30
CA ILE A 76 21.35 12.48 0.06
C ILE A 76 21.19 10.97 0.31
N SER A 77 22.16 10.36 0.97
CA SER A 77 22.14 8.93 1.28
C SER A 77 20.98 8.57 2.20
N ILE A 78 20.69 9.39 3.21
CA ILE A 78 19.56 9.19 4.12
C ILE A 78 18.24 9.22 3.35
N ILE A 79 18.04 10.14 2.40
CA ILE A 79 16.83 10.20 1.58
C ILE A 79 16.63 8.92 0.76
N TYR A 80 17.68 8.42 0.11
CA TYR A 80 17.60 7.16 -0.63
C TYR A 80 17.29 5.96 0.27
N VAL A 81 17.93 5.89 1.46
CA VAL A 81 17.65 4.85 2.45
C VAL A 81 16.21 4.92 2.95
N LEU A 82 15.69 6.11 3.23
CA LEU A 82 14.29 6.31 3.62
C LEU A 82 13.32 5.89 2.52
N GLY A 83 13.61 6.22 1.26
CA GLY A 83 12.84 5.76 0.11
C GLY A 83 12.83 4.24 -0.01
N ALA A 84 13.99 3.60 0.16
CA ALA A 84 14.13 2.14 0.16
C ALA A 84 13.31 1.48 1.27
N ILE A 85 13.41 2.01 2.49
CA ILE A 85 12.68 1.51 3.66
C ILE A 85 11.17 1.65 3.43
N PHE A 86 10.70 2.81 2.99
CA PHE A 86 9.28 3.05 2.78
C PHE A 86 8.71 2.13 1.68
N LEU A 87 9.38 2.02 0.53
CA LEU A 87 9.00 1.11 -0.55
C LEU A 87 8.93 -0.34 -0.03
N SER A 88 9.95 -0.77 0.71
CA SER A 88 9.99 -2.11 1.28
C SER A 88 8.81 -2.35 2.23
N LEU A 89 8.57 -1.46 3.20
CA LEU A 89 7.46 -1.59 4.14
C LEU A 89 6.10 -1.63 3.43
N TYR A 90 5.93 -0.83 2.38
CA TYR A 90 4.72 -0.85 1.56
C TYR A 90 4.54 -2.20 0.84
N LEU A 91 5.56 -2.68 0.15
CA LEU A 91 5.51 -3.95 -0.58
C LEU A 91 5.27 -5.13 0.37
N PHE A 92 5.97 -5.15 1.51
CA PHE A 92 5.77 -6.14 2.56
C PHE A 92 4.35 -6.11 3.14
N SER A 93 3.77 -4.91 3.31
CA SER A 93 2.39 -4.75 3.75
C SER A 93 1.40 -5.35 2.73
N LYS A 94 1.72 -5.32 1.43
CA LYS A 94 0.91 -5.96 0.38
C LYS A 94 1.10 -7.48 0.29
N LEU A 95 2.22 -8.04 0.78
CA LEU A 95 2.40 -9.50 0.86
C LEU A 95 1.62 -10.15 1.99
N ASN A 96 1.46 -9.44 3.11
CA ASN A 96 0.70 -9.91 4.25
C ASN A 96 -0.79 -9.62 4.07
N LYS A 97 -1.39 -10.15 3.00
CA LYS A 97 -2.84 -10.14 2.76
C LYS A 97 -3.53 -10.97 3.84
N LYS A 98 -3.80 -10.38 5.00
CA LYS A 98 -4.83 -10.90 5.89
C LYS A 98 -6.17 -10.44 5.34
N LYS A 99 -7.00 -11.39 4.93
CA LYS A 99 -8.41 -11.18 4.57
C LYS A 99 -9.09 -10.39 5.69
N SER A 100 -9.35 -9.12 5.49
CA SER A 100 -9.98 -8.26 6.49
C SER A 100 -10.86 -7.18 5.84
N ILE A 101 -11.65 -7.59 4.85
CA ILE A 101 -12.68 -6.77 4.20
C ILE A 101 -14.08 -7.33 4.52
N LEU A 102 -14.17 -8.58 4.96
CA LEU A 102 -15.44 -9.28 5.15
C LEU A 102 -16.26 -8.73 6.35
N ASN A 103 -15.63 -8.06 7.29
CA ASN A 103 -16.23 -7.80 8.60
C ASN A 103 -16.86 -6.41 8.77
N PHE A 104 -16.74 -5.52 7.77
CA PHE A 104 -17.47 -4.25 7.79
C PHE A 104 -18.93 -4.44 7.30
N ALA A 105 -19.13 -5.31 6.31
CA ALA A 105 -20.47 -5.67 5.83
C ALA A 105 -21.29 -6.45 6.87
N THR A 106 -20.62 -7.14 7.80
CA THR A 106 -21.28 -7.88 8.88
C THR A 106 -21.82 -6.95 9.97
N ASN A 107 -21.14 -5.82 10.25
CA ASN A 107 -21.53 -4.91 11.34
C ASN A 107 -22.59 -3.86 10.93
N LEU A 108 -22.88 -3.74 9.64
CA LEU A 108 -23.99 -2.92 9.11
C LEU A 108 -25.30 -3.71 8.93
N GLY A 109 -25.41 -4.94 9.47
CA GLY A 109 -26.63 -5.75 9.40
C GLY A 109 -26.98 -6.25 8.00
N MET A 110 -26.04 -6.15 7.05
CA MET A 110 -26.27 -6.45 5.63
C MET A 110 -25.94 -7.91 5.27
N GLN A 111 -25.93 -8.81 6.27
CA GLN A 111 -25.60 -10.24 6.10
C GLN A 111 -26.69 -11.07 5.41
N SER A 112 -27.91 -10.56 5.25
CA SER A 112 -29.04 -11.40 4.83
C SER A 112 -29.14 -11.65 3.32
N LYS A 113 -28.50 -10.86 2.45
CA LYS A 113 -28.76 -10.93 0.99
C LYS A 113 -27.56 -11.18 0.09
N PHE A 114 -26.33 -11.10 0.61
CA PHE A 114 -25.13 -11.39 -0.17
C PHE A 114 -24.33 -12.49 0.51
N LYS A 115 -24.62 -13.73 0.12
CA LYS A 115 -23.88 -14.92 0.52
C LYS A 115 -22.56 -14.95 -0.25
N ILE A 116 -21.63 -14.06 0.11
CA ILE A 116 -20.29 -14.01 -0.49
C ILE A 116 -19.48 -15.10 0.19
N ASN A 117 -19.26 -16.21 -0.51
CA ASN A 117 -18.34 -17.24 -0.08
C ASN A 117 -16.96 -16.60 0.18
N PRO A 118 -16.22 -16.98 1.23
CA PRO A 118 -14.85 -16.49 1.43
C PRO A 118 -13.98 -17.03 0.29
N THR A 119 -13.89 -16.28 -0.80
CA THR A 119 -13.15 -16.62 -2.02
C THR A 119 -11.76 -17.11 -1.64
N THR A 120 -11.44 -18.35 -1.98
CA THR A 120 -10.08 -18.86 -1.90
C THR A 120 -9.28 -18.14 -2.97
N ASN A 121 -8.87 -16.92 -2.65
CA ASN A 121 -7.96 -16.12 -3.46
C ASN A 121 -6.73 -17.01 -3.69
N SER A 122 -6.59 -17.51 -4.92
CA SER A 122 -5.40 -18.29 -5.30
C SER A 122 -4.23 -17.31 -5.30
N GLU A 123 -3.46 -17.31 -4.19
CA GLU A 123 -2.24 -16.52 -4.08
C GLU A 123 -1.44 -16.73 -5.37
N LEU A 124 -1.18 -15.65 -6.08
CA LEU A 124 -0.35 -15.69 -7.27
C LEU A 124 1.04 -16.12 -6.83
N LYS A 125 1.44 -17.35 -7.19
CA LYS A 125 2.71 -17.98 -6.78
C LYS A 125 3.94 -17.05 -6.89
N TYR A 126 3.97 -16.20 -7.91
CA TYR A 126 5.10 -15.31 -8.21
C TYR A 126 4.93 -13.86 -7.72
N GLU A 127 3.82 -13.49 -7.06
CA GLU A 127 3.61 -12.12 -6.57
C GLU A 127 4.74 -11.66 -5.63
N LYS A 128 5.17 -12.56 -4.72
CA LYS A 128 6.33 -12.35 -3.82
C LYS A 128 7.62 -12.04 -4.58
N HIS A 129 7.86 -12.71 -5.71
CA HIS A 129 9.05 -12.50 -6.54
C HIS A 129 8.99 -11.15 -7.26
N ILE A 130 7.81 -10.78 -7.79
CA ILE A 130 7.60 -9.49 -8.48
C ILE A 130 7.86 -8.32 -7.52
N LEU A 131 7.40 -8.41 -6.27
CA LEU A 131 7.67 -7.37 -5.28
C LEU A 131 9.17 -7.28 -4.96
N GLY A 132 9.84 -8.42 -4.80
CA GLY A 132 11.29 -8.47 -4.58
C GLY A 132 12.08 -7.84 -5.74
N ILE A 133 11.70 -8.15 -6.99
CA ILE A 133 12.28 -7.54 -8.19
C ILE A 133 12.13 -6.02 -8.18
N SER A 134 11.00 -5.50 -7.69
CA SER A 134 10.75 -4.06 -7.63
C SER A 134 11.72 -3.33 -6.69
N ILE A 135 12.12 -3.98 -5.59
CA ILE A 135 13.17 -3.47 -4.69
C ILE A 135 14.53 -3.49 -5.40
N VAL A 136 14.85 -4.58 -6.10
CA VAL A 136 16.11 -4.68 -6.87
C VAL A 136 16.20 -3.56 -7.90
N ILE A 137 15.12 -3.27 -8.62
CA ILE A 137 15.06 -2.20 -9.61
C ILE A 137 15.33 -0.83 -8.96
N PHE A 138 14.72 -0.56 -7.80
CA PHE A 138 14.98 0.68 -7.05
C PHE A 138 16.47 0.81 -6.69
N THR A 139 17.06 -0.27 -6.16
CA THR A 139 18.48 -0.28 -5.80
C THR A 139 19.41 -0.13 -7.01
N ALA A 140 19.03 -0.68 -8.16
CA ALA A 140 19.76 -0.53 -9.41
C ALA A 140 19.74 0.93 -9.90
N CYS A 141 18.60 1.63 -9.78
CA CYS A 141 18.50 3.05 -10.12
C CYS A 141 19.45 3.93 -9.29
N ILE A 142 19.68 3.57 -8.03
CA ILE A 142 20.63 4.29 -7.15
C ILE A 142 22.07 3.92 -7.49
N SER A 143 22.35 2.62 -7.66
CA SER A 143 23.72 2.11 -7.81
C SER A 143 24.32 2.41 -9.19
N ILE A 144 23.48 2.56 -10.21
CA ILE A 144 23.90 2.80 -11.60
C ILE A 144 23.26 4.12 -12.05
N PRO A 145 23.96 5.26 -11.94
CA PRO A 145 23.40 6.59 -12.22
C PRO A 145 22.78 6.71 -13.62
N LYS A 146 23.43 6.14 -14.64
CA LYS A 146 22.90 6.12 -16.01
C LYS A 146 21.56 5.40 -16.11
N PHE A 147 21.40 4.29 -15.39
CA PHE A 147 20.15 3.54 -15.39
C PHE A 147 19.06 4.34 -14.68
N GLY A 148 19.37 4.92 -13.51
CA GLY A 148 18.47 5.80 -12.79
C GLY A 148 18.00 7.00 -13.63
N GLU A 149 18.91 7.64 -14.37
CA GLU A 149 18.57 8.77 -15.24
C GLU A 149 17.62 8.37 -16.38
N ILE A 150 17.88 7.24 -17.06
CA ILE A 150 17.00 6.72 -18.11
C ILE A 150 15.59 6.45 -17.56
N ILE A 151 15.52 5.87 -16.36
CA ILE A 151 14.24 5.59 -15.68
C ILE A 151 13.52 6.88 -15.29
N TYR A 152 14.25 7.86 -14.77
CA TYR A 152 13.70 9.17 -14.39
C TYR A 152 13.12 9.89 -15.61
N GLN A 153 13.85 9.91 -16.73
CA GLN A 153 13.46 10.56 -17.99
C GLN A 153 12.45 9.75 -18.81
N ASN A 154 12.02 8.58 -18.33
CA ASN A 154 11.06 7.75 -19.04
C ASN A 154 9.71 8.51 -19.20
N PRO A 155 9.12 8.58 -20.41
CA PRO A 155 7.87 9.31 -20.64
C PRO A 155 6.71 8.86 -19.75
N ILE A 156 6.62 7.57 -19.45
CA ILE A 156 5.57 7.01 -18.57
C ILE A 156 5.80 7.51 -17.15
N ASN A 157 7.04 7.49 -16.68
CA ASN A 157 7.40 7.98 -15.35
C ASN A 157 7.12 9.48 -15.21
N ILE A 158 7.55 10.30 -16.18
CA ILE A 158 7.26 11.74 -16.23
C ILE A 158 5.76 11.99 -16.23
N TRP A 159 4.99 11.24 -17.03
CA TRP A 159 3.54 11.37 -17.08
C TRP A 159 2.91 11.11 -15.70
N PHE A 160 3.31 10.03 -15.01
CA PHE A 160 2.80 9.77 -13.65
C PHE A 160 3.19 10.86 -12.67
N ILE A 161 4.45 11.33 -12.67
CA ILE A 161 4.91 12.41 -11.79
C ILE A 161 4.04 13.66 -12.01
N ASN A 162 3.87 14.09 -13.26
CA ASN A 162 3.09 15.28 -13.58
C ASN A 162 1.61 15.13 -13.21
N ARG A 163 1.02 13.96 -13.41
CA ARG A 163 -0.38 13.69 -13.03
C ARG A 163 -0.57 13.66 -11.52
N ILE A 164 0.35 13.02 -10.79
CA ILE A 164 0.31 12.97 -9.33
C ILE A 164 0.47 14.39 -8.75
N GLN A 165 1.43 15.17 -9.26
CA GLN A 165 1.62 16.55 -8.84
C GLN A 165 0.40 17.42 -9.18
N GLY A 166 -0.16 17.30 -10.38
CA GLY A 166 -1.36 18.04 -10.78
C GLY A 166 -2.54 17.76 -9.83
N LEU A 167 -2.82 16.49 -9.55
CA LEU A 167 -3.89 16.10 -8.61
C LEU A 167 -3.63 16.57 -7.18
N TYR A 168 -2.38 16.72 -6.77
CA TYR A 168 -2.04 17.22 -5.44
C TYR A 168 -2.05 18.75 -5.34
N LEU A 169 -1.82 19.47 -6.43
CA LEU A 169 -1.82 20.93 -6.46
C LEU A 169 -3.24 21.52 -6.45
N ASP A 170 -4.23 20.76 -6.90
CA ASP A 170 -5.64 21.16 -6.84
C ASP A 170 -6.11 21.36 -5.40
N PRO A 171 -6.62 22.54 -4.99
CA PRO A 171 -6.86 22.86 -3.58
C PRO A 171 -7.77 21.88 -2.83
N ILE A 172 -8.85 21.42 -3.47
CA ILE A 172 -9.81 20.47 -2.88
C ILE A 172 -9.14 19.09 -2.74
N LEU A 173 -8.50 18.62 -3.82
CA LEU A 173 -7.86 17.31 -3.86
C LEU A 173 -6.63 17.26 -2.94
N LYS A 174 -5.90 18.37 -2.78
CA LYS A 174 -4.79 18.50 -1.83
C LYS A 174 -5.20 18.17 -0.40
N GLY A 175 -6.36 18.68 0.03
CA GLY A 175 -6.91 18.38 1.36
C GLY A 175 -7.24 16.90 1.51
N ILE A 176 -7.98 16.36 0.54
CA ILE A 176 -8.41 14.95 0.52
C ILE A 176 -7.21 14.01 0.53
N PHE A 177 -6.30 14.15 -0.45
CA PHE A 177 -5.11 13.31 -0.55
C PHE A 177 -4.11 13.56 0.56
N GLY A 178 -4.07 14.75 1.17
CA GLY A 178 -3.28 15.00 2.37
C GLY A 178 -3.74 14.16 3.56
N ILE A 179 -5.05 14.10 3.81
CA ILE A 179 -5.64 13.26 4.87
C ILE A 179 -5.39 11.78 4.58
N PHE A 180 -5.71 11.32 3.36
CA PHE A 180 -5.47 9.93 2.98
C PHE A 180 -3.98 9.57 3.04
N GLY A 181 -3.09 10.47 2.62
CA GLY A 181 -1.64 10.32 2.70
C GLY A 181 -1.16 10.14 4.14
N PHE A 182 -1.73 10.89 5.10
CA PHE A 182 -1.39 10.74 6.51
C PHE A 182 -1.81 9.36 7.07
N PHE A 183 -3.06 8.95 6.84
CA PHE A 183 -3.53 7.64 7.27
C PHE A 183 -2.77 6.50 6.59
N PHE A 184 -2.45 6.67 5.31
CA PHE A 184 -1.65 5.72 4.55
C PHE A 184 -0.23 5.60 5.10
N MET A 185 0.40 6.73 5.46
CA MET A 185 1.72 6.74 6.09
C MET A 185 1.71 5.94 7.39
N VAL A 186 0.82 6.30 8.33
CA VAL A 186 0.71 5.66 9.65
C VAL A 186 0.42 4.16 9.50
N SER A 187 -0.54 3.79 8.64
CA SER A 187 -0.89 2.39 8.43
C SER A 187 0.25 1.58 7.79
N THR A 188 1.00 2.16 6.85
CA THR A 188 2.15 1.52 6.23
C THR A 188 3.25 1.22 7.25
N PHE A 189 3.54 2.16 8.16
CA PHE A 189 4.50 1.92 9.23
C PHE A 189 4.05 0.84 10.20
N LEU A 190 2.79 0.90 10.67
CA LEU A 190 2.27 -0.09 11.63
C LEU A 190 2.24 -1.50 11.03
N LYS A 191 1.75 -1.65 9.80
CA LYS A 191 1.78 -2.93 9.06
C LYS A 191 3.21 -3.39 8.79
N GLY A 192 4.10 -2.46 8.46
CA GLY A 192 5.52 -2.70 8.28
C GLY A 192 6.19 -3.27 9.54
N ILE A 193 5.93 -2.69 10.71
CA ILE A 193 6.45 -3.17 12.02
C ILE A 193 5.94 -4.58 12.34
N VAL A 194 4.64 -4.84 12.15
CA VAL A 194 4.06 -6.18 12.35
C VAL A 194 4.71 -7.18 11.41
N THR A 195 4.94 -6.80 10.16
CA THR A 195 5.55 -7.66 9.14
C THR A 195 7.01 -7.96 9.45
N ILE A 196 7.80 -6.96 9.85
CA ILE A 196 9.21 -7.15 10.22
C ILE A 196 9.32 -8.06 11.45
N SER A 197 8.41 -7.91 12.41
CA SER A 197 8.34 -8.79 13.59
C SER A 197 8.05 -10.23 13.19
N ASN A 198 7.07 -10.46 12.32
CA ASN A 198 6.73 -11.79 11.82
C ASN A 198 7.89 -12.42 11.03
N PHE A 199 8.55 -11.65 10.18
CA PHE A 199 9.70 -12.10 9.41
C PHE A 199 10.88 -12.45 10.30
N ARG A 200 11.21 -11.60 11.27
CA ARG A 200 12.23 -11.86 12.29
C ARG A 200 11.91 -13.15 13.04
N ASN A 201 10.69 -13.32 13.54
CA ASN A 201 10.31 -14.52 14.28
C ASN A 201 10.42 -15.79 13.42
N LYS A 202 10.11 -15.69 12.12
CA LYS A 202 10.24 -16.79 11.15
C LYS A 202 11.68 -17.14 10.84
N ILE A 203 12.57 -16.16 10.70
CA ILE A 203 14.01 -16.37 10.46
C ILE A 203 14.72 -16.93 11.70
N PHE A 204 14.44 -16.36 12.87
CA PHE A 204 15.11 -16.74 14.11
C PHE A 204 14.47 -17.95 14.81
N GLY A 205 13.52 -18.65 14.17
CA GLY A 205 12.90 -19.87 14.70
C GLY A 205 12.13 -19.68 16.02
N MET A 206 11.82 -18.44 16.41
CA MET A 206 11.06 -18.15 17.61
C MET A 206 9.61 -18.60 17.38
N LYS A 207 9.18 -19.68 18.05
CA LYS A 207 7.78 -20.16 18.04
C LYS A 207 6.84 -18.97 18.22
N ASN A 208 5.86 -18.87 17.32
CA ASN A 208 4.83 -17.83 17.28
C ASN A 208 4.20 -17.60 18.67
N LYS A 209 4.76 -16.71 19.49
CA LYS A 209 3.96 -16.03 20.51
C LYS A 209 2.93 -15.24 19.72
N LYS A 210 1.64 -15.56 19.88
CA LYS A 210 0.50 -14.85 19.27
C LYS A 210 0.83 -13.37 19.28
N VAL A 211 1.06 -12.81 18.09
CA VAL A 211 1.48 -11.42 17.91
C VAL A 211 0.45 -10.55 18.63
N LYS A 212 0.92 -9.71 19.57
CA LYS A 212 0.07 -8.71 20.20
C LYS A 212 -0.58 -7.89 19.09
N LYS A 213 -1.91 -7.81 19.15
CA LYS A 213 -2.81 -6.99 18.32
C LYS A 213 -2.18 -5.63 17.97
N ASN A 214 -2.44 -5.16 16.76
CA ASN A 214 -1.89 -3.92 16.20
C ASN A 214 -2.08 -2.76 17.22
N PRO A 215 -1.15 -1.79 17.40
CA PRO A 215 -1.35 -0.70 18.36
C PRO A 215 -2.61 0.13 18.08
N LEU A 216 -2.93 0.34 16.80
CA LEU A 216 -4.21 0.92 16.37
C LEU A 216 -5.41 0.04 16.74
N GLU A 217 -5.29 -1.28 16.60
CA GLU A 217 -6.30 -2.26 17.00
C GLU A 217 -6.51 -2.23 18.53
N GLN A 218 -5.46 -1.99 19.33
CA GLN A 218 -5.61 -1.81 20.79
C GLN A 218 -6.26 -0.47 21.16
N MET A 219 -5.87 0.63 20.50
CA MET A 219 -6.53 1.93 20.73
C MET A 219 -7.99 1.90 20.30
N MET A 220 -8.30 1.30 19.15
CA MET A 220 -9.66 1.18 18.64
C MET A 220 -10.50 0.20 19.45
N ASN A 221 -9.92 -0.91 19.92
CA ASN A 221 -10.58 -1.80 20.90
C ASN A 221 -10.86 -1.08 22.23
N ASN A 222 -9.98 -0.19 22.67
CA ASN A 222 -10.22 0.58 23.88
C ASN A 222 -11.31 1.64 23.65
N PHE A 223 -11.30 2.34 22.52
CA PHE A 223 -12.36 3.27 22.12
C PHE A 223 -13.73 2.59 21.98
N ASN A 224 -13.79 1.45 21.31
CA ASN A 224 -15.02 0.66 21.15
C ASN A 224 -15.50 0.10 22.51
N LYS A 225 -14.60 -0.34 23.39
CA LYS A 225 -14.97 -0.73 24.76
C LYS A 225 -15.53 0.43 25.57
N THR A 226 -15.00 1.63 25.40
CA THR A 226 -15.53 2.84 26.06
C THR A 226 -16.89 3.25 25.48
N ALA A 227 -17.12 3.07 24.17
CA ALA A 227 -18.42 3.33 23.53
C ALA A 227 -19.48 2.26 23.84
N SER A 228 -19.09 0.99 23.99
CA SER A 228 -20.00 -0.13 24.31
C SER A 228 -20.33 -0.27 25.80
N GLN A 229 -19.69 0.49 26.70
CA GLN A 229 -20.04 0.47 28.13
C GLN A 229 -21.37 1.16 28.46
N GLN A 230 -22.06 1.76 27.48
CA GLN A 230 -23.32 2.46 27.69
C GLN A 230 -24.59 1.69 27.29
N ASN A 231 -24.48 0.46 26.77
CA ASN A 231 -25.66 -0.39 26.52
C ASN A 231 -25.40 -1.86 26.86
N SER A 232 -26.11 -2.35 27.87
CA SER A 232 -26.02 -3.72 28.37
C SER A 232 -26.80 -4.73 27.50
N LYS A 233 -26.25 -5.95 27.43
CA LYS A 233 -26.87 -7.23 27.03
C LYS A 233 -27.27 -7.38 25.54
N SER A 234 -26.39 -7.99 24.75
CA SER A 234 -26.69 -9.21 23.99
C SER A 234 -25.43 -9.69 23.26
N GLU A 235 -25.30 -11.02 23.19
CA GLU A 235 -24.51 -11.82 22.25
C GLU A 235 -23.05 -11.44 21.96
N LYS A 236 -22.13 -12.38 22.25
CA LYS A 236 -20.73 -12.31 21.83
C LYS A 236 -20.66 -12.40 20.31
N VAL A 237 -20.71 -11.26 19.64
CA VAL A 237 -20.30 -11.13 18.24
C VAL A 237 -18.82 -10.76 18.26
N ASP A 238 -17.98 -11.64 17.73
CA ASP A 238 -16.57 -11.35 17.47
C ASP A 238 -16.50 -10.23 16.41
N LEU A 239 -16.28 -9.00 16.88
CA LEU A 239 -16.13 -7.82 16.04
C LEU A 239 -14.67 -7.73 15.57
N ASP A 240 -14.39 -8.31 14.42
CA ASP A 240 -13.13 -8.13 13.70
C ASP A 240 -13.23 -6.89 12.78
N GLU A 241 -13.23 -5.69 13.34
CA GLU A 241 -13.39 -4.43 12.58
C GLU A 241 -12.06 -3.91 12.02
N ASP A 242 -11.68 -4.34 10.82
CA ASP A 242 -10.72 -3.63 9.98
C ASP A 242 -11.48 -2.89 8.86
N LEU A 243 -11.60 -1.56 8.98
CA LEU A 243 -12.12 -0.71 7.92
C LEU A 243 -10.99 -0.41 6.92
N TYR A 244 -10.99 -1.08 5.79
CA TYR A 244 -10.29 -0.60 4.59
C TYR A 244 -11.11 -0.89 3.33
N VAL A 245 -11.36 0.17 2.56
CA VAL A 245 -11.78 0.05 1.17
C VAL A 245 -10.51 -0.20 0.36
N ASP A 246 -10.09 -1.46 0.25
CA ASP A 246 -9.15 -1.83 -0.81
C ASP A 246 -9.97 -1.82 -2.09
N PHE A 247 -9.76 -0.82 -2.95
CA PHE A 247 -10.33 -0.79 -4.30
C PHE A 247 -9.83 -1.98 -5.17
N GLU A 248 -9.02 -2.86 -4.58
CA GLU A 248 -8.44 -4.07 -5.16
C GLU A 248 -9.38 -5.30 -5.21
N GLU A 249 -10.54 -5.33 -4.56
CA GLU A 249 -11.41 -6.54 -4.56
C GLU A 249 -12.81 -6.27 -5.15
N ILE A 250 -13.10 -6.85 -6.31
CA ILE A 250 -14.48 -7.09 -6.80
C ILE A 250 -14.59 -8.60 -7.02
N ASP A 251 -15.71 -9.13 -6.56
CA ASP A 251 -16.09 -10.53 -6.44
C ASP A 251 -16.06 -11.27 -7.79
N ASP A 252 -15.12 -12.20 -7.95
CA ASP A 252 -15.12 -13.17 -9.06
C ASP A 252 -16.17 -14.26 -8.72
N ASN A 253 -17.44 -13.97 -8.99
CA ASN A 253 -18.49 -14.97 -8.91
C ASN A 253 -18.32 -15.99 -10.06
N GLU A 254 -17.73 -17.15 -9.73
CA GLU A 254 -17.76 -18.34 -10.58
C GLU A 254 -19.17 -18.96 -10.60
N LYS A 255 -19.75 -19.05 -11.81
CA LYS A 255 -20.61 -20.15 -12.21
C LYS A 255 -19.94 -20.88 -13.37
#